data_AF-A0A8T2XHG8-F1
#
_entry.id   AF-A0A8T2XHG8-F1
#
_cell.length_a   1.000
_cell.length_b   1.000
_cell.length_c   1.000
_cell.angle_alpha   90.00
_cell.angle_beta   90.00
_cell.angle_gamma   90.00
#
_symmetry.space_group_name_H-M   'P 1'
#
loop_
_entity.id
_entity.type
_entity.pdbx_description
1 polymer ?
#
loop_
_entity_poly.entity_id
_entity_poly.type
_entity_poly.pdbx_seq_one_letter_code
_entity_poly.pdbx_strand_id
1 'polypeptide(L)'
;MMTFFRSCFQETDFKEWKLVVQEISRFLKADTAFMNIRPLRYSLVLDLHPDSLPRVATRRSLKLRDAILSSYHHNEVKFSELTVDTFRMLQCLEWEPSGSFYQSSSAKIGQNGGSGSSRINHAQDIADPTLPLNSRKAVLYRPSVTHFLAVLGTICEELAPDGVILIYLSASGRVGHTISPPSGAGTSINTTENTVRNFQSHAMYLDAVTISPFSSSSNIPNPSSRQSKLDCLHFGTRGNGGLNSIYPTDLIPFTRRPLFIVIDSDSSEAFKAISGAEKGEPAAIILSPSCSIPLTTADSSRHHSGSLLTMFLSTPLQAFCLLIGLSGPDVEMDTYNKAEKLLSSSLNAWGLTLATSDMLDPVWAQILGDPFLRRLLLRFLFCRAVLTLFAPSSGKKEFHPECMPSLPTSLQPNASACQTVVLQMANIFGATKKFIFSEGIVLPAHSDVEMASSS
;
A
#
# COMPACT_ATOMS: atom_id res chain seq x y z
N MET A 1 14.99 -4.33 33.23
CA MET A 1 13.66 -3.69 33.01
C MET A 1 12.51 -4.64 33.35
N MET A 2 12.38 -5.81 32.71
CA MET A 2 11.31 -6.78 33.00
C MET A 2 11.27 -7.31 34.44
N THR A 3 12.43 -7.51 35.08
CA THR A 3 12.54 -7.99 36.47
C THR A 3 12.03 -6.97 37.49
N PHE A 4 12.23 -5.68 37.21
CA PHE A 4 11.75 -4.58 38.04
C PHE A 4 10.24 -4.37 37.86
N PHE A 5 9.75 -4.52 36.62
CA PHE A 5 8.33 -4.36 36.28
C PHE A 5 7.44 -5.43 36.93
N ARG A 6 7.94 -6.68 37.05
CA ARG A 6 7.23 -7.79 37.72
C ARG A 6 7.01 -7.53 39.22
N SER A 7 7.83 -6.68 39.85
CA SER A 7 7.73 -6.36 41.28
C SER A 7 6.71 -5.26 41.60
N CYS A 8 6.23 -4.52 40.60
CA CYS A 8 5.42 -3.31 40.80
C CYS A 8 3.97 -3.42 40.31
N PHE A 9 3.59 -4.47 39.57
CA PHE A 9 2.28 -4.59 38.92
C PHE A 9 1.60 -5.94 39.22
N GLN A 10 0.27 -5.97 39.12
CA GLN A 10 -0.51 -7.20 39.25
C GLN A 10 -0.15 -8.20 38.12
N GLU A 11 -0.30 -9.50 38.36
CA GLU A 11 0.12 -10.55 37.41
C GLU A 11 -0.58 -10.47 36.05
N THR A 12 -1.80 -9.95 35.99
CA THR A 12 -2.56 -9.67 34.76
C THR A 12 -1.89 -8.59 33.93
N ASP A 13 -1.55 -7.46 34.55
CA ASP A 13 -0.87 -6.33 33.90
C ASP A 13 0.50 -6.77 33.37
N PHE A 14 1.23 -7.59 34.13
CA PHE A 14 2.53 -8.11 33.68
C PHE A 14 2.42 -8.96 32.40
N LYS A 15 1.37 -9.80 32.28
CA LYS A 15 1.15 -10.62 31.07
C LYS A 15 0.79 -9.74 29.86
N GLU A 16 -0.06 -8.74 30.04
CA GLU A 16 -0.42 -7.79 29.00
C GLU A 16 0.80 -6.97 28.55
N TRP A 17 1.55 -6.39 29.48
CA TRP A 17 2.77 -5.65 29.18
C TRP A 17 3.84 -6.52 28.50
N LYS A 18 3.94 -7.80 28.90
CA LYS A 18 4.82 -8.75 28.21
C LYS A 18 4.41 -8.95 26.75
N LEU A 19 3.12 -9.05 26.46
CA LEU A 19 2.62 -9.14 25.08
C LEU A 19 2.93 -7.86 24.30
N VAL A 20 2.69 -6.68 24.89
CA VAL A 20 3.00 -5.38 24.28
C VAL A 20 4.48 -5.27 23.93
N VAL A 21 5.38 -5.60 24.85
CA VAL A 21 6.84 -5.57 24.59
C VAL A 21 7.23 -6.57 23.50
N GLN A 22 6.62 -7.75 23.46
CA GLN A 22 6.84 -8.72 22.39
C GLN A 22 6.34 -8.21 21.03
N GLU A 23 5.18 -7.56 20.98
CA GLU A 23 4.66 -6.92 19.78
C GLU A 23 5.60 -5.83 19.27
N ILE A 24 6.01 -4.90 20.15
CA ILE A 24 7.00 -3.86 19.81
C ILE A 24 8.28 -4.50 19.26
N SER A 25 8.80 -5.54 19.94
CA SER A 25 10.02 -6.20 19.50
C SER A 25 9.86 -6.87 18.13
N ARG A 26 8.73 -7.55 17.87
CA ARG A 26 8.43 -8.13 16.54
C ARG A 26 8.28 -7.04 15.49
N PHE A 27 7.59 -5.95 15.80
CA PHE A 27 7.37 -4.82 14.92
C PHE A 27 8.69 -4.15 14.51
N LEU A 28 9.57 -3.85 15.47
CA LEU A 28 10.89 -3.29 15.18
C LEU A 28 11.78 -4.26 14.39
N LYS A 29 11.67 -5.57 14.67
CA LYS A 29 12.39 -6.62 13.95
C LYS A 29 11.95 -6.77 12.49
N ALA A 30 10.69 -6.47 12.18
CA ALA A 30 10.14 -6.57 10.83
C ALA A 30 10.87 -5.66 9.81
N ASP A 31 11.49 -4.57 10.28
CA ASP A 31 12.15 -3.59 9.41
C ASP A 31 13.68 -3.54 9.59
N THR A 32 14.25 -4.34 10.51
CA THR A 32 15.67 -4.25 10.92
C THR A 32 16.68 -4.41 9.78
N ALA A 33 16.33 -5.13 8.72
CA ALA A 33 17.25 -5.41 7.62
C ALA A 33 17.79 -4.14 6.96
N PHE A 34 17.04 -3.03 6.93
CA PHE A 34 17.45 -1.78 6.28
C PHE A 34 17.13 -0.53 7.12
N MET A 35 16.99 -0.68 8.44
CA MET A 35 16.70 0.44 9.35
C MET A 35 17.75 1.54 9.18
N ASN A 36 17.27 2.80 9.14
CA ASN A 36 18.06 4.04 9.12
C ASN A 36 18.88 4.33 7.84
N ILE A 37 18.68 3.59 6.74
CA ILE A 37 19.38 3.89 5.47
C ILE A 37 18.70 5.04 4.70
N ARG A 38 17.38 5.01 4.59
CA ARG A 38 16.57 6.04 3.92
C ARG A 38 15.24 6.23 4.66
N PRO A 39 14.79 7.48 4.92
CA PRO A 39 13.48 7.72 5.49
C PRO A 39 12.36 7.24 4.56
N LEU A 40 11.30 6.68 5.15
CA LEU A 40 10.08 6.31 4.44
C LEU A 40 9.29 7.54 3.95
N ARG A 41 9.39 8.62 4.72
CA ARG A 41 8.79 9.92 4.45
C ARG A 41 9.35 10.56 3.19
N TYR A 42 8.64 11.56 2.69
CA TYR A 42 9.06 12.35 1.55
C TYR A 42 10.13 13.34 1.98
N SER A 43 11.37 13.12 1.55
CA SER A 43 12.49 14.00 1.85
C SER A 43 12.78 14.89 0.66
N LEU A 44 12.74 16.22 0.84
CA LEU A 44 13.12 17.17 -0.22
C LEU A 44 14.59 17.04 -0.66
N VAL A 45 15.42 16.38 0.14
CA VAL A 45 16.84 16.13 -0.16
C VAL A 45 17.01 14.87 -1.02
N LEU A 46 16.20 13.84 -0.78
CA LEU A 46 16.39 12.51 -1.37
C LEU A 46 15.37 12.19 -2.46
N ASP A 47 14.18 12.78 -2.41
CA ASP A 47 13.10 12.61 -3.37
C ASP A 47 13.06 13.80 -4.34
N LEU A 48 12.43 13.56 -5.48
CA LEU A 48 12.26 14.56 -6.54
C LEU A 48 11.58 15.83 -5.99
N HIS A 49 12.03 17.03 -6.38
CA HIS A 49 11.35 18.25 -5.95
C HIS A 49 9.88 18.28 -6.45
N PRO A 50 8.89 18.69 -5.63
CA PRO A 50 7.48 18.72 -6.02
C PRO A 50 7.22 19.36 -7.40
N ASP A 51 7.84 20.51 -7.67
CA ASP A 51 7.67 21.29 -8.91
C ASP A 51 8.65 20.95 -10.05
N SER A 52 9.42 19.87 -9.95
CA SER A 52 10.45 19.53 -10.96
C SER A 52 9.89 19.02 -12.29
N LEU A 53 8.70 18.43 -12.29
CA LEU A 53 8.06 17.94 -13.51
C LEU A 53 7.22 19.04 -14.17
N PRO A 54 7.15 19.07 -15.51
CA PRO A 54 6.27 20.00 -16.19
C PRO A 54 4.82 19.76 -15.76
N ARG A 55 4.07 20.85 -15.60
CA ARG A 55 2.66 20.76 -15.24
C ARG A 55 1.88 20.21 -16.42
N VAL A 56 1.29 19.03 -16.24
CA VAL A 56 0.37 18.43 -17.21
C VAL A 56 -0.93 19.24 -17.19
N ALA A 57 -1.43 19.60 -18.37
CA ALA A 57 -2.70 20.32 -18.48
C ALA A 57 -3.84 19.39 -18.05
N THR A 58 -4.35 19.57 -16.84
CA THR A 58 -5.46 18.79 -16.28
C THR A 58 -6.68 19.67 -16.04
N ARG A 59 -7.85 19.03 -15.95
CA ARG A 59 -9.10 19.73 -15.62
C ARG A 59 -9.06 20.39 -14.23
N ARG A 60 -8.32 19.79 -13.29
CA ARG A 60 -8.17 20.22 -11.90
C ARG A 60 -6.78 19.83 -11.40
N SER A 61 -6.16 20.70 -10.61
CA SER A 61 -4.93 20.37 -9.87
C SER A 61 -5.31 19.66 -8.57
N LEU A 62 -5.40 18.33 -8.61
CA LEU A 62 -5.73 17.54 -7.42
C LEU A 62 -4.55 17.49 -6.44
N LYS A 63 -4.87 17.47 -5.15
CA LYS A 63 -3.93 17.30 -4.03
C LYS A 63 -4.46 16.25 -3.08
N LEU A 64 -3.57 15.42 -2.55
CA LEU A 64 -3.93 14.45 -1.54
C LEU A 64 -4.40 15.15 -0.27
N ARG A 65 -5.68 15.03 0.06
CA ARG A 65 -6.28 15.63 1.27
C ARG A 65 -6.47 14.61 2.37
N ASP A 66 -6.93 13.42 2.00
CA ASP A 66 -7.32 12.39 2.93
C ASP A 66 -6.82 11.02 2.45
N ALA A 67 -6.40 10.19 3.40
CA ALA A 67 -6.01 8.81 3.15
C ALA A 67 -6.69 7.88 4.15
N ILE A 68 -7.30 6.80 3.66
CA ILE A 68 -7.83 5.72 4.49
C ILE A 68 -6.90 4.53 4.33
N LEU A 69 -6.30 4.09 5.42
CA LEU A 69 -5.35 2.98 5.44
C LEU A 69 -5.95 1.86 6.30
N SER A 70 -6.22 0.72 5.68
CA SER A 70 -6.72 -0.45 6.39
C SER A 70 -5.98 -1.70 5.96
N SER A 71 -5.46 -2.43 6.94
CA SER A 71 -4.82 -3.72 6.73
C SER A 71 -5.41 -4.77 7.65
N TYR A 72 -5.58 -5.98 7.12
CA TYR A 72 -5.83 -7.18 7.89
C TYR A 72 -5.39 -8.45 7.17
N HIS A 73 -4.27 -9.02 7.60
CA HIS A 73 -3.90 -10.40 7.33
C HIS A 73 -3.85 -11.23 8.62
N HIS A 74 -4.07 -12.54 8.49
CA HIS A 74 -3.91 -13.44 9.62
C HIS A 74 -2.43 -13.47 10.05
N ASN A 75 -2.15 -13.33 11.35
CA ASN A 75 -0.81 -13.27 11.93
C ASN A 75 0.09 -12.12 11.42
N GLU A 76 -0.50 -11.04 10.91
CA GLU A 76 0.23 -9.84 10.50
C GLU A 76 1.00 -9.23 11.68
N VAL A 77 2.27 -8.86 11.46
CA VAL A 77 3.07 -8.16 12.47
C VAL A 77 2.51 -6.76 12.68
N LYS A 78 2.27 -6.43 13.95
CA LYS A 78 1.69 -5.17 14.36
C LYS A 78 2.15 -4.76 15.75
N PHE A 79 1.95 -3.48 16.04
CA PHE A 79 1.99 -2.95 17.39
C PHE A 79 0.62 -2.31 17.68
N SER A 80 -0.11 -2.82 18.68
CA SER A 80 -1.48 -2.40 18.96
C SER A 80 -2.39 -2.60 17.73
N GLU A 81 -2.88 -1.52 17.12
CA GLU A 81 -3.72 -1.50 15.92
C GLU A 81 -2.95 -1.11 14.66
N LEU A 82 -1.65 -0.81 14.76
CA LEU A 82 -0.83 -0.37 13.65
C LEU A 82 -0.02 -1.54 13.07
N THR A 83 -0.39 -1.99 11.88
CA THR A 83 0.35 -3.03 11.17
C THR A 83 1.58 -2.47 10.46
N VAL A 84 2.57 -3.33 10.16
CA VAL A 84 3.79 -2.91 9.46
C VAL A 84 3.48 -2.24 8.11
N ASP A 85 2.58 -2.81 7.33
CA ASP A 85 2.22 -2.26 6.02
C ASP A 85 1.46 -0.94 6.13
N THR A 86 0.57 -0.83 7.13
CA THR A 86 -0.14 0.43 7.39
C THR A 86 0.83 1.51 7.87
N PHE A 87 1.81 1.16 8.71
CA PHE A 87 2.87 2.07 9.12
C PHE A 87 3.71 2.54 7.93
N ARG A 88 4.12 1.64 7.03
CA ARG A 88 4.86 1.99 5.82
C ARG A 88 4.10 2.98 4.96
N MET A 89 2.84 2.69 4.66
CA MET A 89 1.98 3.59 3.90
C MET A 89 1.75 4.92 4.62
N LEU A 90 1.52 4.90 5.93
CA LEU A 90 1.35 6.11 6.75
C LEU A 90 2.56 7.03 6.60
N GLN A 91 3.77 6.49 6.77
CA GLN A 91 5.01 7.25 6.69
C GLN A 91 5.27 7.78 5.28
N CYS A 92 4.94 7.02 4.22
CA CYS A 92 5.14 7.48 2.84
C CYS A 92 4.27 8.68 2.43
N LEU A 93 3.24 8.99 3.22
CA LEU A 93 2.31 10.10 3.03
C LEU A 93 2.61 11.29 3.97
N GLU A 94 3.83 11.34 4.52
CA GLU A 94 4.30 12.43 5.37
C GLU A 94 5.58 13.04 4.80
N TRP A 95 5.74 14.35 4.99
CA TRP A 95 7.00 15.04 4.74
C TRP A 95 8.03 14.71 5.82
N GLU A 96 9.27 14.48 5.40
CA GLU A 96 10.41 14.36 6.30
C GLU A 96 10.75 15.74 6.88
N PRO A 97 10.71 15.93 8.20
CA PRO A 97 11.07 17.19 8.85
C PRO A 97 12.51 17.60 8.50
N SER A 98 12.76 18.88 8.21
CA SER A 98 14.09 19.36 7.79
C SER A 98 15.12 19.41 8.94
N GLY A 99 14.76 18.95 10.15
CA GLY A 99 15.63 18.95 11.33
C GLY A 99 15.87 20.33 11.98
N SER A 100 15.42 21.43 11.36
CA SER A 100 15.58 22.81 11.87
C SER A 100 14.76 23.11 13.14
N PHE A 101 13.88 22.19 13.57
CA PHE A 101 13.06 22.27 14.78
C PHE A 101 13.83 22.46 16.09
N TYR A 102 15.14 22.16 16.10
CA TYR A 102 15.99 22.40 17.26
C TYR A 102 16.53 23.83 17.36
N GLN A 103 16.22 24.71 16.41
CA GLN A 103 16.36 26.14 16.64
C GLN A 103 15.16 26.60 17.48
N SER A 104 15.25 26.25 18.76
CA SER A 104 14.39 26.73 19.83
C SER A 104 14.02 28.19 19.58
N SER A 105 12.77 28.51 19.83
CA SER A 105 12.22 29.86 19.96
C SER A 105 12.87 30.69 21.09
N SER A 106 14.17 30.52 21.35
CA SER A 106 14.97 31.23 22.35
C SER A 106 15.59 32.54 21.84
N ALA A 107 15.23 32.99 20.63
CA ALA A 107 15.67 34.28 20.10
C ALA A 107 14.58 35.35 20.09
N LYS A 108 13.75 35.46 21.14
CA LYS A 108 13.03 36.69 21.51
C LYS A 108 12.90 36.85 23.03
N ILE A 109 14.03 36.96 23.72
CA ILE A 109 14.07 37.71 24.99
C ILE A 109 14.30 39.18 24.61
N GLY A 110 13.21 39.94 24.62
CA GLY A 110 13.17 41.36 24.30
C GLY A 110 11.86 41.98 24.71
N GLN A 111 11.73 42.24 26.02
CA GLN A 111 10.91 43.28 26.68
C GLN A 111 9.51 43.61 26.11
N ASN A 112 8.46 43.15 26.78
CA ASN A 112 7.54 43.98 27.61
C ASN A 112 6.19 43.27 27.84
N GLY A 113 5.58 43.58 28.98
CA GLY A 113 4.51 42.81 29.61
C GLY A 113 3.17 42.76 28.87
N GLY A 114 2.36 41.75 29.22
CA GLY A 114 0.98 41.63 28.77
C GLY A 114 0.41 40.24 29.03
N SER A 115 -0.50 40.14 29.99
CA SER A 115 -1.29 38.94 30.31
C SER A 115 -2.08 38.44 29.09
N GLY A 116 -2.03 37.14 28.82
CA GLY A 116 -2.87 36.48 27.83
C GLY A 116 -2.64 34.97 27.84
N SER A 117 -3.52 34.24 28.52
CA SER A 117 -3.58 32.78 28.49
C SER A 117 -3.77 32.30 27.06
N SER A 118 -2.66 32.02 26.38
CA SER A 118 -2.67 31.40 25.06
C SER A 118 -2.77 29.91 25.28
N ARG A 119 -3.88 29.30 24.86
CA ARG A 119 -3.99 27.84 24.75
C ARG A 119 -2.81 27.37 23.91
N ILE A 120 -1.85 26.68 24.54
CA ILE A 120 -0.67 26.15 23.87
C ILE A 120 -1.18 25.04 22.93
N ASN A 121 -1.35 25.38 21.66
CA ASN A 121 -1.65 24.40 20.61
C ASN A 121 -0.37 23.64 20.29
N HIS A 122 -0.04 22.63 21.10
CA HIS A 122 1.15 21.78 20.92
C HIS A 122 1.26 21.15 19.52
N ALA A 123 0.16 21.07 18.75
CA ALA A 123 0.17 20.56 17.39
C ALA A 123 0.77 21.53 16.35
N GLN A 124 0.73 22.86 16.59
CA GLN A 124 1.33 23.85 15.68
C GLN A 124 2.85 23.97 15.85
N ASP A 125 3.39 23.63 17.03
CA ASP A 125 4.83 23.73 17.34
C ASP A 125 5.66 22.53 16.83
N ILE A 126 5.04 21.43 16.39
CA ILE A 126 5.72 20.21 15.91
C ILE A 126 5.81 20.14 14.37
N ALA A 127 5.09 21.01 13.64
CA ALA A 127 5.08 21.01 12.18
C ALA A 127 6.13 21.97 11.59
N ASP A 128 6.80 21.54 10.52
CA ASP A 128 7.86 22.33 9.88
C ASP A 128 7.14 23.40 9.06
N PRO A 129 7.25 24.69 9.40
CA PRO A 129 6.50 25.72 8.68
C PRO A 129 6.98 25.87 7.23
N THR A 130 8.15 25.29 6.89
CA THR A 130 8.67 25.30 5.52
C THR A 130 8.08 24.19 4.65
N LEU A 131 7.42 23.19 5.25
CA LEU A 131 6.85 22.05 4.54
C LEU A 131 5.35 22.27 4.27
N PRO A 132 4.83 21.76 3.15
CA PRO A 132 3.39 21.73 2.90
C PRO A 132 2.66 20.93 3.99
N LEU A 133 1.36 21.22 4.17
CA LEU A 133 0.53 20.47 5.10
C LEU A 133 0.43 18.99 4.67
N ASN A 134 0.55 18.10 5.64
CA ASN A 134 0.30 16.67 5.45
C ASN A 134 -1.19 16.39 5.25
N SER A 135 -1.51 15.36 4.47
CA SER A 135 -2.87 14.83 4.36
C SER A 135 -3.37 14.26 5.69
N ARG A 136 -4.68 14.31 5.92
CA ARG A 136 -5.35 13.63 7.04
C ARG A 136 -5.35 12.12 6.78
N LYS A 137 -5.13 11.32 7.83
CA LYS A 137 -4.96 9.87 7.71
C LYS A 137 -5.90 9.15 8.69
N ALA A 138 -6.81 8.36 8.15
CA ALA A 138 -7.67 7.46 8.92
C ALA A 138 -7.08 6.05 8.89
N VAL A 139 -6.46 5.63 9.99
CA VAL A 139 -5.94 4.26 10.15
C VAL A 139 -7.02 3.40 10.78
N LEU A 140 -7.48 2.40 10.03
CA LEU A 140 -8.58 1.53 10.43
C LEU A 140 -8.09 0.09 10.57
N TYR A 141 -7.97 -0.40 11.80
CA TYR A 141 -7.61 -1.79 12.06
C TYR A 141 -8.84 -2.69 12.20
N ARG A 142 -9.01 -3.63 11.27
CA ARG A 142 -10.17 -4.53 11.19
C ARG A 142 -11.51 -3.78 11.34
N PRO A 143 -11.77 -2.73 10.54
CA PRO A 143 -13.02 -2.00 10.62
C PRO A 143 -14.19 -2.93 10.28
N SER A 144 -15.38 -2.70 10.85
CA SER A 144 -16.58 -3.26 10.25
C SER A 144 -16.81 -2.61 8.88
N VAL A 145 -17.46 -3.29 7.93
CA VAL A 145 -17.82 -2.70 6.62
C VAL A 145 -18.58 -1.40 6.83
N THR A 146 -19.56 -1.38 7.73
CA THR A 146 -20.34 -0.18 8.07
C THR A 146 -19.47 0.96 8.61
N HIS A 147 -18.49 0.65 9.46
CA HIS A 147 -17.55 1.64 9.98
C HIS A 147 -16.67 2.20 8.87
N PHE A 148 -16.11 1.33 8.02
CA PHE A 148 -15.31 1.73 6.87
C PHE A 148 -16.09 2.65 5.92
N LEU A 149 -17.31 2.25 5.53
CA LEU A 149 -18.15 3.02 4.62
C LEU A 149 -18.61 4.34 5.25
N ALA A 150 -18.88 4.37 6.56
CA ALA A 150 -19.20 5.61 7.26
C ALA A 150 -18.01 6.58 7.24
N VAL A 151 -16.80 6.12 7.55
CA VAL A 151 -15.58 6.93 7.50
C VAL A 151 -15.33 7.45 6.08
N LEU A 152 -15.43 6.57 5.07
CA LEU A 152 -15.26 6.95 3.66
C LEU A 152 -16.32 7.98 3.22
N GLY A 153 -17.59 7.78 3.58
CA GLY A 153 -18.66 8.72 3.27
C GLY A 153 -18.45 10.09 3.90
N THR A 154 -18.06 10.15 5.17
CA THR A 154 -17.75 11.41 5.85
C THR A 154 -16.61 12.15 5.15
N ILE A 155 -15.53 11.45 4.81
CA ILE A 155 -14.39 12.05 4.10
C ILE A 155 -14.81 12.55 2.71
N CYS A 156 -15.62 11.77 1.96
CA CYS A 156 -16.10 12.18 0.65
C CYS A 156 -17.01 13.42 0.68
N GLU A 157 -17.80 13.59 1.74
CA GLU A 157 -18.67 14.75 1.92
C GLU A 157 -17.87 16.02 2.26
N GLU A 158 -16.83 15.89 3.08
CA GLU A 158 -15.95 16.99 3.48
C GLU A 158 -14.81 17.27 2.48
N LEU A 159 -14.68 16.49 1.41
CA LEU A 159 -13.57 16.60 0.47
C LEU A 159 -13.61 17.94 -0.28
N ALA A 160 -12.49 18.68 -0.23
CA ALA A 160 -12.32 19.91 -0.98
C ALA A 160 -12.43 19.67 -2.51
N PRO A 161 -12.80 20.69 -3.32
CA PRO A 161 -12.91 20.54 -4.77
C PRO A 161 -11.60 20.18 -5.49
N ASP A 162 -10.46 20.51 -4.88
CA ASP A 162 -9.11 20.14 -5.33
C ASP A 162 -8.59 18.86 -4.66
N GLY A 163 -9.43 18.15 -3.91
CA GLY A 163 -9.04 16.99 -3.13
C GLY A 163 -9.12 15.68 -3.90
N VAL A 164 -8.16 14.80 -3.65
CA VAL A 164 -8.22 13.37 -3.96
C VAL A 164 -8.05 12.56 -2.69
N ILE A 165 -8.76 11.44 -2.61
CA ILE A 165 -8.69 10.49 -1.49
C ILE A 165 -7.85 9.29 -1.91
N LEU A 166 -6.86 8.93 -1.08
CA LEU A 166 -6.16 7.64 -1.20
C LEU A 166 -6.87 6.59 -0.34
N ILE A 167 -7.23 5.46 -0.94
CA ILE A 167 -7.76 4.29 -0.23
C ILE A 167 -6.76 3.16 -0.37
N TYR A 168 -6.14 2.75 0.72
CA TYR A 168 -5.25 1.59 0.78
C TYR A 168 -5.94 0.47 1.58
N LEU A 169 -6.19 -0.65 0.91
CA LEU A 169 -6.77 -1.84 1.51
C LEU A 169 -5.83 -3.02 1.31
N SER A 170 -5.29 -3.57 2.39
CA SER A 170 -4.52 -4.81 2.37
C SER A 170 -5.24 -5.90 3.15
N ALA A 171 -5.70 -6.95 2.49
CA ALA A 171 -6.40 -8.04 3.16
C ALA A 171 -6.41 -9.30 2.30
N SER A 172 -6.54 -10.45 2.95
CA SER A 172 -6.76 -11.71 2.24
C SER A 172 -8.14 -11.69 1.58
N GLY A 173 -8.18 -12.18 0.35
CA GLY A 173 -9.38 -12.41 -0.41
C GLY A 173 -10.16 -13.58 0.14
N ARG A 174 -11.48 -13.55 -0.04
CA ARG A 174 -12.34 -14.69 0.23
C ARG A 174 -12.88 -15.24 -1.07
N VAL A 175 -12.19 -16.25 -1.61
CA VAL A 175 -12.74 -17.11 -2.64
C VAL A 175 -13.87 -17.90 -1.99
N GLY A 176 -15.09 -17.82 -2.52
CA GLY A 176 -16.25 -18.55 -2.01
C GLY A 176 -16.04 -20.07 -1.97
N HIS A 177 -15.38 -20.57 -0.94
CA HIS A 177 -15.39 -21.97 -0.54
C HIS A 177 -16.41 -22.11 0.57
N THR A 178 -17.47 -22.87 0.30
CA THR A 178 -18.33 -23.48 1.29
C THR A 178 -17.43 -24.28 2.24
N ILE A 179 -17.10 -23.71 3.40
CA ILE A 179 -16.43 -24.44 4.47
C ILE A 179 -17.50 -25.38 5.05
N SER A 180 -17.54 -26.62 4.59
CA SER A 180 -18.04 -27.72 5.40
C SER A 180 -17.12 -27.83 6.63
N PRO A 181 -17.65 -27.83 7.86
CA PRO A 181 -16.80 -28.01 9.04
C PRO A 181 -16.13 -29.39 9.02
N PRO A 182 -14.91 -29.53 9.55
CA PRO A 182 -14.23 -30.81 9.58
C PRO A 182 -15.00 -31.78 10.50
N SER A 183 -15.50 -32.87 9.92
CA SER A 183 -15.97 -34.02 10.69
C SER A 183 -14.78 -34.64 11.43
N GLY A 184 -14.62 -34.28 12.70
CA GLY A 184 -13.77 -34.99 13.64
C GLY A 184 -14.57 -36.09 14.32
N ALA A 185 -14.23 -37.34 14.01
CA ALA A 185 -14.66 -38.50 14.76
C ALA A 185 -14.10 -38.44 16.20
N GLY A 186 -14.96 -38.62 17.20
CA GLY A 186 -14.58 -38.64 18.61
C GLY A 186 -15.71 -39.17 19.50
N THR A 187 -15.47 -40.34 20.06
CA THR A 187 -16.36 -41.25 20.80
C THR A 187 -16.99 -40.65 22.06
N SER A 188 -18.20 -41.14 22.36
CA SER A 188 -19.09 -40.88 23.51
C SER A 188 -18.48 -40.94 24.92
N ILE A 189 -19.07 -40.20 25.87
CA ILE A 189 -19.62 -40.67 27.18
C ILE A 189 -20.64 -39.64 27.69
N ASN A 190 -21.79 -40.12 28.20
CA ASN A 190 -22.95 -39.37 28.68
C ASN A 190 -22.85 -38.98 30.17
N THR A 191 -23.31 -37.77 30.54
CA THR A 191 -24.11 -37.52 31.77
C THR A 191 -24.84 -36.16 31.77
N THR A 192 -26.18 -36.24 31.70
CA THR A 192 -27.25 -35.43 32.35
C THR A 192 -27.17 -33.90 32.54
N GLU A 193 -28.03 -33.22 31.77
CA GLU A 193 -29.00 -32.15 32.12
C GLU A 193 -28.55 -30.89 32.93
N ASN A 194 -28.57 -29.73 32.26
CA ASN A 194 -29.47 -28.64 32.68
C ASN A 194 -29.72 -27.58 31.58
N THR A 195 -31.00 -27.34 31.38
CA THR A 195 -31.74 -26.41 30.51
C THR A 195 -31.21 -24.96 30.52
N VAL A 196 -31.05 -24.31 29.35
CA VAL A 196 -31.51 -22.92 29.03
C VAL A 196 -31.33 -22.62 27.52
N ARG A 197 -32.47 -22.39 26.84
CA ARG A 197 -32.74 -21.61 25.60
C ARG A 197 -31.93 -21.88 24.31
N ASN A 198 -32.55 -22.66 23.43
CA ASN A 198 -32.38 -22.60 21.98
C ASN A 198 -32.69 -21.20 21.43
N PHE A 199 -31.72 -20.57 20.76
CA PHE A 199 -31.99 -19.59 19.71
C PHE A 199 -31.48 -20.16 18.39
N GLN A 200 -32.42 -20.74 17.64
CA GLN A 200 -32.28 -21.08 16.23
C GLN A 200 -32.10 -19.77 15.46
N SER A 201 -30.88 -19.46 15.03
CA SER A 201 -30.64 -18.39 14.06
C SER A 201 -30.79 -18.98 12.66
N HIS A 202 -32.00 -18.89 12.11
CA HIS A 202 -32.22 -19.04 10.68
C HIS A 202 -31.46 -17.91 9.96
N ALA A 203 -30.31 -18.24 9.37
CA ALA A 203 -29.71 -17.39 8.36
C ALA A 203 -30.64 -17.41 7.13
N MET A 204 -31.34 -16.31 6.89
CA MET A 204 -32.11 -16.14 5.66
C MET A 204 -31.15 -16.06 4.47
N TYR A 205 -31.33 -17.00 3.57
CA TYR A 205 -30.85 -17.01 2.20
C TYR A 205 -31.49 -15.80 1.50
N LEU A 206 -30.72 -14.77 1.15
CA LEU A 206 -31.18 -13.71 0.27
C LEU A 206 -30.59 -13.98 -1.12
N ASP A 207 -31.34 -14.71 -1.95
CA ASP A 207 -31.14 -14.70 -3.40
C ASP A 207 -31.45 -13.29 -3.91
N ALA A 208 -30.41 -12.54 -4.26
CA ALA A 208 -30.55 -11.25 -4.92
C ALA A 208 -30.91 -11.46 -6.40
N VAL A 209 -32.18 -11.75 -6.68
CA VAL A 209 -32.77 -11.59 -8.01
C VAL A 209 -33.35 -10.18 -8.09
N THR A 210 -32.64 -9.26 -8.73
CA THR A 210 -33.19 -7.97 -9.13
C THR A 210 -34.04 -8.17 -10.38
N ILE A 211 -35.36 -8.35 -10.22
CA ILE A 211 -36.32 -8.27 -11.32
C ILE A 211 -36.58 -6.77 -11.58
N SER A 212 -36.21 -6.26 -12.75
CA SER A 212 -36.78 -5.00 -13.25
C SER A 212 -38.18 -5.30 -13.82
N PRO A 213 -39.19 -4.44 -13.59
CA PRO A 213 -40.43 -4.52 -14.34
C PRO A 213 -40.21 -3.84 -15.69
N PHE A 214 -40.83 -4.39 -16.75
CA PHE A 214 -40.82 -3.95 -18.16
C PHE A 214 -39.73 -4.57 -19.07
N SER A 215 -39.98 -5.78 -19.56
CA SER A 215 -40.07 -6.10 -21.00
C SER A 215 -40.39 -7.59 -21.24
N SER A 216 -41.00 -7.85 -22.38
CA SER A 216 -41.85 -9.00 -22.74
C SER A 216 -41.13 -10.34 -22.97
N SER A 217 -41.88 -11.41 -22.69
CA SER A 217 -41.70 -12.81 -23.06
C SER A 217 -40.94 -13.06 -24.38
N SER A 218 -39.87 -13.86 -24.31
CA SER A 218 -39.52 -14.83 -25.35
C SER A 218 -38.64 -15.95 -24.79
N ASN A 219 -38.98 -17.19 -25.14
CA ASN A 219 -38.37 -18.44 -24.70
C ASN A 219 -36.99 -18.67 -25.35
N ILE A 220 -35.93 -18.92 -24.57
CA ILE A 220 -34.69 -19.59 -25.02
C ILE A 220 -34.16 -20.51 -23.89
N PRO A 221 -33.65 -21.73 -24.17
CA PRO A 221 -33.38 -22.75 -23.16
C PRO A 221 -32.00 -22.61 -22.50
N ASN A 222 -31.90 -23.13 -21.27
CA ASN A 222 -30.73 -23.24 -20.37
C ASN A 222 -29.32 -23.12 -21.01
N PRO A 223 -28.42 -22.36 -20.35
CA PRO A 223 -27.01 -22.67 -20.33
C PRO A 223 -26.53 -23.00 -18.91
N SER A 224 -26.03 -24.21 -18.72
CA SER A 224 -25.05 -24.50 -17.69
C SER A 224 -23.79 -23.65 -17.93
N SER A 225 -23.50 -22.67 -17.08
CA SER A 225 -22.14 -22.19 -16.67
C SER A 225 -22.15 -20.74 -16.17
N ARG A 226 -21.32 -20.47 -15.15
CA ARG A 226 -20.92 -19.16 -14.60
C ARG A 226 -21.96 -18.40 -13.73
N GLN A 227 -22.24 -18.94 -12.54
CA GLN A 227 -22.56 -18.06 -11.41
C GLN A 227 -21.29 -17.32 -11.00
N SER A 228 -21.28 -15.98 -11.11
CA SER A 228 -20.11 -15.17 -10.73
C SER A 228 -19.86 -15.27 -9.23
N LYS A 229 -18.79 -15.95 -8.86
CA LYS A 229 -18.19 -15.89 -7.52
C LYS A 229 -17.85 -14.42 -7.25
N LEU A 230 -18.49 -13.78 -6.27
CA LEU A 230 -18.19 -12.41 -5.88
C LEU A 230 -16.99 -12.43 -4.95
N ASP A 231 -15.81 -12.26 -5.52
CA ASP A 231 -14.56 -12.14 -4.77
C ASP A 231 -14.53 -10.79 -4.02
N CYS A 232 -14.05 -10.82 -2.77
CA CYS A 232 -14.09 -9.70 -1.84
C CYS A 232 -12.90 -9.71 -0.89
N LEU A 233 -12.62 -8.58 -0.25
CA LEU A 233 -11.59 -8.45 0.79
C LEU A 233 -12.18 -8.80 2.14
N HIS A 234 -11.56 -9.71 2.88
CA HIS A 234 -12.06 -10.15 4.19
C HIS A 234 -11.30 -9.46 5.34
N PHE A 235 -12.00 -8.66 6.14
CA PHE A 235 -11.44 -7.97 7.31
C PHE A 235 -11.75 -8.71 8.64
N GLY A 236 -11.81 -10.05 8.58
CA GLY A 236 -12.03 -10.93 9.73
C GLY A 236 -13.49 -11.02 10.16
N THR A 237 -13.76 -11.58 11.34
CA THR A 237 -15.08 -11.50 11.98
C THR A 237 -15.01 -10.55 13.17
N ARG A 238 -16.04 -9.71 13.37
CA ARG A 238 -16.26 -8.93 14.61
C ARG A 238 -17.64 -9.28 15.15
N GLY A 239 -17.74 -9.61 16.43
CA GLY A 239 -19.01 -9.89 17.11
C GLY A 239 -19.72 -11.17 16.63
N ASN A 240 -21.04 -11.13 16.51
CA ASN A 240 -21.97 -12.27 16.43
C ASN A 240 -21.96 -13.07 15.10
N GLY A 241 -20.81 -13.21 14.42
CA GLY A 241 -20.66 -14.10 13.26
C GLY A 241 -21.04 -13.51 11.89
N GLY A 242 -21.14 -12.19 11.75
CA GLY A 242 -21.39 -11.54 10.45
C GLY A 242 -20.20 -11.55 9.50
N LEU A 243 -20.48 -11.53 8.19
CA LEU A 243 -19.46 -11.36 7.14
C LEU A 243 -18.95 -9.91 7.14
N ASN A 244 -17.66 -9.72 7.40
CA ASN A 244 -17.00 -8.42 7.32
C ASN A 244 -16.12 -8.36 6.07
N SER A 245 -16.77 -8.18 4.92
CA SER A 245 -16.09 -8.20 3.62
C SER A 245 -16.41 -6.95 2.82
N ILE A 246 -15.39 -6.36 2.21
CA ILE A 246 -15.51 -5.21 1.30
C ILE A 246 -15.53 -5.75 -0.14
N TYR A 247 -16.59 -5.43 -0.88
CA TYR A 247 -16.75 -5.78 -2.28
C TYR A 247 -16.38 -4.60 -3.18
N PRO A 248 -15.97 -4.85 -4.44
CA PRO A 248 -15.74 -3.77 -5.41
C PRO A 248 -16.94 -2.82 -5.55
N THR A 249 -18.16 -3.36 -5.50
CA THR A 249 -19.41 -2.59 -5.60
C THR A 249 -19.63 -1.61 -4.45
N ASP A 250 -19.03 -1.85 -3.28
CA ASP A 250 -19.17 -0.96 -2.13
C ASP A 250 -18.42 0.37 -2.33
N LEU A 251 -17.39 0.37 -3.19
CA LEU A 251 -16.60 1.56 -3.50
C LEU A 251 -17.19 2.40 -4.64
N ILE A 252 -18.01 1.78 -5.51
CA ILE A 252 -18.60 2.44 -6.69
C ILE A 252 -19.34 3.75 -6.32
N PRO A 253 -20.19 3.81 -5.28
CA PRO A 253 -20.88 5.05 -4.95
C PRO A 253 -19.94 6.24 -4.63
N PHE A 254 -18.74 5.97 -4.15
CA PHE A 254 -17.75 6.98 -3.73
C PHE A 254 -16.88 7.48 -4.89
N THR A 255 -16.92 6.83 -6.05
CA THR A 255 -16.31 7.32 -7.30
C THR A 255 -16.99 8.60 -7.86
N ARG A 256 -17.94 9.18 -7.13
CA ARG A 256 -18.41 10.57 -7.33
C ARG A 256 -17.37 11.62 -6.92
N ARG A 257 -16.29 11.19 -6.26
CA ARG A 257 -15.13 11.99 -5.89
C ARG A 257 -13.88 11.39 -6.54
N PRO A 258 -12.80 12.16 -6.74
CA PRO A 258 -11.53 11.62 -7.23
C PRO A 258 -10.93 10.65 -6.21
N LEU A 259 -10.67 9.41 -6.64
CA LEU A 259 -10.10 8.34 -5.82
C LEU A 259 -8.81 7.81 -6.44
N PHE A 260 -7.82 7.59 -5.59
CA PHE A 260 -6.69 6.70 -5.86
C PHE A 260 -6.83 5.49 -4.93
N ILE A 261 -7.05 4.31 -5.49
CA ILE A 261 -7.29 3.05 -4.78
C ILE A 261 -6.08 2.13 -4.95
N VAL A 262 -5.55 1.60 -3.85
CA VAL A 262 -4.53 0.57 -3.82
C VAL A 262 -5.12 -0.66 -3.13
N ILE A 263 -5.28 -1.75 -3.89
CA ILE A 263 -5.78 -3.03 -3.39
C ILE A 263 -4.62 -4.02 -3.34
N ASP A 264 -4.26 -4.42 -2.12
CA ASP A 264 -3.18 -5.35 -1.83
C ASP A 264 -3.75 -6.67 -1.28
N SER A 265 -4.07 -7.57 -2.20
CA SER A 265 -4.79 -8.82 -1.95
C SER A 265 -4.50 -9.86 -3.02
N ASP A 266 -4.58 -11.14 -2.65
CA ASP A 266 -4.63 -12.27 -3.59
C ASP A 266 -5.91 -12.26 -4.44
N SER A 267 -6.97 -11.55 -4.01
CA SER A 267 -8.20 -11.30 -4.79
C SER A 267 -8.29 -9.88 -5.35
N SER A 268 -7.17 -9.19 -5.54
CA SER A 268 -7.11 -7.81 -6.06
C SER A 268 -7.80 -7.67 -7.43
N GLU A 269 -7.71 -8.68 -8.30
CA GLU A 269 -8.28 -8.67 -9.65
C GLU A 269 -9.80 -8.42 -9.66
N ALA A 270 -10.52 -8.82 -8.62
CA ALA A 270 -11.95 -8.56 -8.48
C ALA A 270 -12.29 -7.06 -8.55
N PHE A 271 -11.37 -6.20 -8.08
CA PHE A 271 -11.55 -4.75 -8.03
C PHE A 271 -11.38 -4.08 -9.40
N LYS A 272 -10.96 -4.82 -10.44
CA LYS A 272 -11.03 -4.33 -11.83
C LYS A 272 -12.46 -3.95 -12.23
N ALA A 273 -13.46 -4.58 -11.61
CA ALA A 273 -14.88 -4.31 -11.85
C ALA A 273 -15.34 -2.87 -11.52
N ILE A 274 -14.52 -2.09 -10.79
CA ILE A 274 -14.80 -0.66 -10.57
C ILE A 274 -14.60 0.14 -11.86
N SER A 275 -13.62 -0.23 -12.67
CA SER A 275 -13.30 0.48 -13.91
C SER A 275 -14.40 0.28 -14.95
N GLY A 276 -14.94 1.39 -15.45
CA GLY A 276 -16.13 1.43 -16.32
C GLY A 276 -17.46 1.42 -15.57
N ALA A 277 -17.46 1.19 -14.26
CA ALA A 277 -18.66 1.19 -13.42
C ALA A 277 -18.80 2.46 -12.55
N GLU A 278 -17.83 3.37 -12.61
CA GLU A 278 -17.77 4.58 -11.81
C GLU A 278 -19.00 5.49 -12.00
N LYS A 279 -19.34 6.26 -10.97
CA LYS A 279 -20.52 7.12 -10.89
C LYS A 279 -20.16 8.60 -10.81
N GLY A 280 -19.13 9.03 -11.55
CA GLY A 280 -18.84 10.46 -11.72
C GLY A 280 -17.42 10.72 -12.22
N GLU A 281 -16.44 10.41 -11.38
CA GLU A 281 -15.02 10.59 -11.65
C GLU A 281 -14.37 9.21 -11.88
N PRO A 282 -13.56 9.02 -12.94
CA PRO A 282 -12.79 7.78 -13.11
C PRO A 282 -11.76 7.62 -11.99
N ALA A 283 -11.56 6.40 -11.52
CA ALA A 283 -10.65 6.11 -10.41
C ALA A 283 -9.27 5.66 -10.90
N ALA A 284 -8.20 6.09 -10.22
CA ALA A 284 -6.88 5.51 -10.37
C ALA A 284 -6.79 4.28 -9.46
N ILE A 285 -6.51 3.11 -10.01
CA ILE A 285 -6.50 1.86 -9.27
C ILE A 285 -5.15 1.15 -9.48
N ILE A 286 -4.52 0.73 -8.38
CA ILE A 286 -3.37 -0.17 -8.35
C ILE A 286 -3.78 -1.47 -7.67
N LEU A 287 -3.44 -2.60 -8.28
CA LEU A 287 -3.75 -3.94 -7.82
C LEU A 287 -2.45 -4.72 -7.62
N SER A 288 -2.30 -5.35 -6.46
CA SER A 288 -1.22 -6.32 -6.22
C SER A 288 -1.37 -7.56 -7.10
N PRO A 289 -0.30 -8.37 -7.24
CA PRO A 289 -0.43 -9.70 -7.81
C PRO A 289 -1.42 -10.58 -7.02
N SER A 290 -2.10 -11.49 -7.71
CA SER A 290 -2.97 -12.50 -7.09
C SER A 290 -2.21 -13.62 -6.38
N CYS A 291 -0.93 -13.81 -6.72
CA CYS A 291 -0.06 -14.81 -6.11
C CYS A 291 1.24 -14.18 -5.60
N SER A 292 1.68 -14.59 -4.42
CA SER A 292 2.94 -14.15 -3.84
C SER A 292 4.12 -14.93 -4.44
N ILE A 293 5.21 -14.23 -4.72
CA ILE A 293 6.45 -14.86 -5.18
C ILE A 293 7.14 -15.51 -3.97
N PRO A 294 7.47 -16.82 -4.03
CA PRO A 294 8.27 -17.45 -2.99
C PRO A 294 9.66 -16.81 -2.93
N LEU A 295 9.93 -16.04 -1.88
CA LEU A 295 11.25 -15.47 -1.64
C LEU A 295 12.20 -16.60 -1.22
N THR A 296 13.27 -16.84 -1.99
CA THR A 296 14.30 -17.81 -1.65
C THR A 296 15.20 -17.24 -0.55
N THR A 297 14.77 -17.31 0.72
CA THR A 297 15.67 -17.03 1.84
C THR A 297 16.30 -18.35 2.28
N ALA A 298 17.64 -18.45 2.16
CA ALA A 298 18.40 -19.62 2.61
C ALA A 298 18.26 -19.89 4.12
N ASP A 299 17.81 -18.89 4.89
CA ASP A 299 17.46 -19.01 6.30
C ASP A 299 15.94 -18.91 6.49
N SER A 300 15.32 -20.04 6.82
CA SER A 300 13.90 -20.18 7.17
C SER A 300 13.46 -19.43 8.43
N SER A 301 14.35 -18.68 9.08
CA SER A 301 14.08 -17.92 10.31
C SER A 301 13.69 -16.46 10.08
N ARG A 302 13.91 -15.91 8.87
CA ARG A 302 13.59 -14.52 8.52
C ARG A 302 12.33 -14.45 7.68
N HIS A 303 11.18 -14.68 8.29
CA HIS A 303 9.90 -14.43 7.62
C HIS A 303 9.81 -12.95 7.22
N HIS A 304 9.72 -12.67 5.92
CA HIS A 304 9.40 -11.33 5.43
C HIS A 304 8.05 -10.91 6.00
N SER A 305 8.04 -9.80 6.72
CA SER A 305 6.83 -9.27 7.35
C SER A 305 6.26 -8.15 6.48
N GLY A 306 5.04 -8.37 6.01
CA GLY A 306 4.28 -7.43 5.18
C GLY A 306 4.20 -7.81 3.70
N SER A 307 3.46 -7.02 2.94
CA SER A 307 3.25 -7.19 1.51
C SER A 307 4.44 -6.70 0.70
N LEU A 308 4.78 -7.49 -0.33
CA LEU A 308 5.79 -7.12 -1.31
C LEU A 308 5.39 -5.88 -2.12
N LEU A 309 4.11 -5.73 -2.49
CA LEU A 309 3.64 -4.53 -3.18
C LEU A 309 3.87 -3.31 -2.29
N THR A 310 3.42 -3.36 -1.04
CA THR A 310 3.56 -2.25 -0.09
C THR A 310 5.01 -1.90 0.17
N MET A 311 5.88 -2.91 0.26
CA MET A 311 7.32 -2.71 0.32
C MET A 311 7.87 -1.99 -0.91
N PHE A 312 7.45 -2.34 -2.12
CA PHE A 312 7.89 -1.59 -3.30
C PHE A 312 7.36 -0.15 -3.30
N LEU A 313 6.13 0.07 -2.85
CA LEU A 313 5.54 1.41 -2.75
C LEU A 313 6.22 2.27 -1.67
N SER A 314 6.75 1.66 -0.61
CA SER A 314 7.40 2.39 0.48
C SER A 314 8.92 2.50 0.36
N THR A 315 9.59 1.41 -0.01
CA THR A 315 11.04 1.22 -0.03
C THR A 315 11.45 0.36 -1.23
N PRO A 316 11.30 0.88 -2.46
CA PRO A 316 11.49 0.12 -3.70
C PRO A 316 12.84 -0.59 -3.83
N LEU A 317 13.94 0.05 -3.39
CA LEU A 317 15.26 -0.56 -3.46
C LEU A 317 15.42 -1.71 -2.46
N GLN A 318 14.89 -1.57 -1.25
CA GLN A 318 14.91 -2.63 -0.24
C GLN A 318 14.05 -3.82 -0.71
N ALA A 319 12.88 -3.56 -1.28
CA ALA A 319 12.03 -4.58 -1.87
C ALA A 319 12.74 -5.33 -3.00
N PHE A 320 13.48 -4.61 -3.85
CA PHE A 320 14.32 -5.22 -4.89
C PHE A 320 15.41 -6.12 -4.29
N CYS A 321 16.19 -5.63 -3.32
CA CYS A 321 17.23 -6.41 -2.64
C CYS A 321 16.67 -7.70 -2.00
N LEU A 322 15.54 -7.60 -1.29
CA LEU A 322 14.88 -8.75 -0.70
C LEU A 322 14.41 -9.76 -1.75
N LEU A 323 13.85 -9.29 -2.87
CA LEU A 323 13.40 -10.14 -3.98
C LEU A 323 14.56 -10.95 -4.57
N ILE A 324 15.74 -10.33 -4.72
CA ILE A 324 16.95 -11.01 -5.18
C ILE A 324 17.69 -11.75 -4.06
N GLY A 325 17.13 -11.86 -2.86
CA GLY A 325 17.67 -12.65 -1.75
C GLY A 325 18.86 -12.02 -1.02
N LEU A 326 19.06 -10.71 -1.15
CA LEU A 326 20.05 -9.96 -0.36
C LEU A 326 19.39 -9.43 0.91
N SER A 327 20.11 -9.50 2.04
CA SER A 327 19.73 -8.78 3.26
C SER A 327 20.60 -7.54 3.43
N GLY A 328 20.10 -6.49 4.11
CA GLY A 328 20.84 -5.24 4.19
C GLY A 328 22.26 -5.30 4.78
N PRO A 329 22.62 -6.16 5.76
CA PRO A 329 24.02 -6.30 6.16
C PRO A 329 24.92 -6.91 5.08
N ASP A 330 24.36 -7.56 4.07
CA ASP A 330 25.12 -8.15 2.95
C ASP A 330 25.42 -7.13 1.84
N VAL A 331 24.84 -5.93 1.92
CA VAL A 331 24.95 -4.91 0.88
C VAL A 331 25.88 -3.79 1.33
N GLU A 332 26.98 -3.61 0.61
CA GLU A 332 27.89 -2.48 0.81
C GLU A 332 27.18 -1.14 0.58
N MET A 333 27.45 -0.17 1.45
CA MET A 333 26.76 1.13 1.43
C MET A 333 26.99 1.92 0.14
N ASP A 334 28.18 1.84 -0.46
CA ASP A 334 28.48 2.50 -1.74
C ASP A 334 27.69 1.89 -2.90
N THR A 335 27.55 0.57 -2.91
CA THR A 335 26.71 -0.16 -3.88
C THR A 335 25.25 0.22 -3.71
N TYR A 336 24.77 0.30 -2.47
CA TYR A 336 23.41 0.76 -2.15
C TYR A 336 23.18 2.20 -2.62
N ASN A 337 24.10 3.13 -2.32
CA ASN A 337 24.02 4.53 -2.73
C ASN A 337 24.04 4.69 -4.25
N LYS A 338 24.82 3.88 -4.96
CA LYS A 338 24.84 3.85 -6.43
C LYS A 338 23.49 3.40 -6.98
N ALA A 339 22.91 2.34 -6.42
CA ALA A 339 21.58 1.86 -6.80
C ALA A 339 20.48 2.89 -6.50
N GLU A 340 20.56 3.58 -5.37
CA GLU A 340 19.60 4.62 -4.97
C GLU A 340 19.65 5.82 -5.93
N LYS A 341 20.85 6.25 -6.34
CA LYS A 341 21.04 7.30 -7.35
C LYS A 341 20.44 6.89 -8.70
N LEU A 342 20.71 5.66 -9.15
CA LEU A 342 20.13 5.11 -10.38
C LEU A 342 18.60 5.06 -10.31
N LEU A 343 18.04 4.60 -9.19
CA LEU A 343 16.60 4.52 -9.01
C LEU A 343 15.98 5.91 -9.04
N SER A 344 16.53 6.86 -8.29
CA SER A 344 16.04 8.24 -8.25
C SER A 344 16.04 8.88 -9.65
N SER A 345 17.15 8.82 -10.38
CA SER A 345 17.23 9.39 -11.73
C SER A 345 16.26 8.71 -12.72
N SER A 346 16.10 7.39 -12.60
CA SER A 346 15.19 6.61 -13.45
C SER A 346 13.72 6.96 -13.20
N LEU A 347 13.31 7.04 -11.93
CA LEU A 347 11.94 7.44 -11.58
C LEU A 347 11.64 8.86 -12.04
N ASN A 348 12.61 9.77 -11.98
CA ASN A 348 12.46 11.14 -12.49
C ASN A 348 12.27 11.16 -14.02
N ALA A 349 13.07 10.39 -14.75
CA ALA A 349 12.95 10.26 -16.19
C ALA A 349 11.59 9.65 -16.61
N TRP A 350 11.08 8.66 -15.87
CA TRP A 350 9.75 8.10 -16.09
C TRP A 350 8.65 9.10 -15.75
N GLY A 351 8.80 9.87 -14.67
CA GLY A 351 7.90 10.97 -14.33
C GLY A 351 7.80 12.01 -15.43
N LEU A 352 8.95 12.42 -16.00
CA LEU A 352 8.99 13.32 -17.15
C LEU A 352 8.31 12.71 -18.37
N THR A 353 8.62 11.44 -18.67
CA THR A 353 8.01 10.70 -19.79
C THR A 353 6.49 10.65 -19.69
N LEU A 354 5.94 10.42 -18.49
CA LEU A 354 4.50 10.47 -18.27
C LEU A 354 3.96 11.90 -18.46
N ALA A 355 4.62 12.90 -17.86
CA ALA A 355 4.16 14.29 -17.88
C ALA A 355 4.15 14.90 -19.29
N THR A 356 4.98 14.40 -20.20
CA THR A 356 5.03 14.85 -21.60
C THR A 356 4.28 13.91 -22.56
N SER A 357 3.58 12.88 -22.07
CA SER A 357 2.90 11.91 -22.92
C SER A 357 1.49 12.37 -23.28
N ASP A 358 1.23 12.51 -24.57
CA ASP A 358 -0.12 12.81 -25.11
C ASP A 358 -1.11 11.65 -24.94
N MET A 359 -0.60 10.44 -24.66
CA MET A 359 -1.38 9.22 -24.47
C MET A 359 -1.65 8.91 -22.99
N LEU A 360 -1.24 9.79 -22.07
CA LEU A 360 -1.49 9.61 -20.65
C LEU A 360 -2.97 9.83 -20.35
N ASP A 361 -3.59 8.85 -19.69
CA ASP A 361 -4.97 9.00 -19.24
C ASP A 361 -5.11 10.20 -18.27
N PRO A 362 -6.15 11.03 -18.41
CA PRO A 362 -6.37 12.19 -17.55
C PRO A 362 -6.35 11.90 -16.04
N VAL A 363 -6.75 10.69 -15.62
CA VAL A 363 -6.67 10.26 -14.22
C VAL A 363 -5.22 10.28 -13.75
N TRP A 364 -4.32 9.63 -14.48
CA TRP A 364 -2.90 9.59 -14.12
C TRP A 364 -2.25 10.97 -14.21
N ALA A 365 -2.67 11.80 -15.17
CA ALA A 365 -2.20 13.19 -15.27
C ALA A 365 -2.55 14.00 -13.99
N GLN A 366 -3.74 13.80 -13.43
CA GLN A 366 -4.13 14.43 -12.15
C GLN A 366 -3.33 13.88 -10.97
N ILE A 367 -3.11 12.57 -10.93
CA ILE A 367 -2.32 11.89 -9.88
C ILE A 367 -0.86 12.36 -9.88
N LEU A 368 -0.26 12.59 -11.04
CA LEU A 368 1.12 13.09 -11.16
C LEU A 368 1.32 14.49 -10.59
N GLY A 369 0.25 15.27 -10.45
CA GLY A 369 0.30 16.63 -9.89
C GLY A 369 0.58 16.66 -8.39
N ASP A 370 0.22 15.58 -7.66
CA ASP A 370 0.48 15.48 -6.23
C ASP A 370 1.81 14.76 -5.96
N PRO A 371 2.72 15.30 -5.13
CA PRO A 371 4.04 14.72 -4.91
C PRO A 371 3.99 13.32 -4.28
N PHE A 372 3.07 13.07 -3.34
CA PHE A 372 2.95 11.78 -2.67
C PHE A 372 2.38 10.73 -3.62
N LEU A 373 1.31 11.06 -4.32
CA LEU A 373 0.66 10.12 -5.23
C LEU A 373 1.52 9.84 -6.47
N ARG A 374 2.21 10.85 -7.00
CA ARG A 374 3.25 10.69 -8.02
C ARG A 374 4.35 9.74 -7.56
N ARG A 375 4.86 9.90 -6.33
CA ARG A 375 5.89 9.01 -5.77
C ARG A 375 5.41 7.56 -5.72
N LEU A 376 4.17 7.33 -5.25
CA LEU A 376 3.56 5.99 -5.23
C LEU A 376 3.43 5.40 -6.65
N LEU A 377 2.96 6.18 -7.62
CA LEU A 377 2.81 5.73 -9.02
C LEU A 377 4.16 5.36 -9.65
N LEU A 378 5.19 6.16 -9.46
CA LEU A 378 6.53 5.89 -10.02
C LEU A 378 7.17 4.65 -9.37
N ARG A 379 6.99 4.48 -8.05
CA ARG A 379 7.42 3.27 -7.34
C ARG A 379 6.65 2.03 -7.77
N PHE A 380 5.36 2.17 -8.05
CA PHE A 380 4.55 1.12 -8.64
C PHE A 380 5.06 0.72 -10.04
N LEU A 381 5.41 1.67 -10.91
CA LEU A 381 6.01 1.37 -12.21
C LEU A 381 7.28 0.52 -12.06
N PHE A 382 8.14 0.87 -11.10
CA PHE A 382 9.33 0.07 -10.78
C PHE A 382 8.98 -1.32 -10.26
N CYS A 383 8.04 -1.43 -9.31
CA CYS A 383 7.50 -2.71 -8.83
C CYS A 383 7.05 -3.59 -10.00
N ARG A 384 6.20 -3.04 -10.86
CA ARG A 384 5.60 -3.75 -11.99
C ARG A 384 6.65 -4.22 -12.99
N ALA A 385 7.64 -3.38 -13.31
CA ALA A 385 8.75 -3.76 -14.19
C ALA A 385 9.60 -4.89 -13.57
N VAL A 386 10.01 -4.74 -12.31
CA VAL A 386 10.83 -5.71 -11.59
C VAL A 386 10.12 -7.07 -11.50
N LEU A 387 8.87 -7.09 -11.06
CA LEU A 387 8.10 -8.33 -10.90
C LEU A 387 7.80 -9.00 -12.24
N THR A 388 7.61 -8.24 -13.33
CA THR A 388 7.37 -8.84 -14.65
C THR A 388 8.62 -9.48 -15.26
N LEU A 389 9.78 -8.86 -15.04
CA LEU A 389 11.05 -9.31 -15.60
C LEU A 389 11.74 -10.37 -14.71
N PHE A 390 11.31 -10.53 -13.47
CA PHE A 390 11.88 -11.52 -12.55
C PHE A 390 11.59 -12.95 -13.05
N ALA A 391 12.64 -13.77 -13.19
CA ALA A 391 12.54 -15.06 -13.88
C ALA A 391 11.48 -16.02 -13.29
N PRO A 392 11.31 -16.14 -11.96
CA PRO A 392 10.25 -16.97 -11.36
C PRO A 392 8.80 -16.58 -11.72
N SER A 393 8.54 -15.29 -11.96
CA SER A 393 7.23 -14.73 -12.30
C SER A 393 7.05 -14.49 -13.79
N SER A 394 8.11 -14.50 -14.59
CA SER A 394 8.06 -14.20 -16.02
C SER A 394 7.04 -15.06 -16.76
N GLY A 395 6.21 -14.40 -17.57
CA GLY A 395 5.15 -15.04 -18.37
C GLY A 395 3.88 -15.43 -17.58
N LYS A 396 3.85 -15.23 -16.26
CA LYS A 396 2.75 -15.65 -15.38
C LYS A 396 2.01 -14.42 -14.82
N LYS A 397 0.82 -14.15 -15.33
CA LYS A 397 0.06 -12.92 -15.02
C LYS A 397 -0.28 -12.80 -13.54
N GLU A 398 -0.50 -13.91 -12.85
CA GLU A 398 -0.86 -13.96 -11.43
C GLU A 398 0.20 -13.38 -10.49
N PHE A 399 1.45 -13.25 -10.93
CA PHE A 399 2.55 -12.63 -10.18
C PHE A 399 2.81 -11.16 -10.57
N HIS A 400 2.02 -10.60 -11.48
CA HIS A 400 2.23 -9.25 -11.98
C HIS A 400 1.20 -8.28 -11.39
N PRO A 401 1.64 -7.14 -10.84
CA PRO A 401 0.73 -6.12 -10.40
C PRO A 401 0.14 -5.38 -11.62
N GLU A 402 -1.08 -4.90 -11.47
CA GLU A 402 -1.83 -4.24 -12.53
C GLU A 402 -2.33 -2.86 -12.08
N CYS A 403 -2.66 -2.01 -13.04
CA CYS A 403 -3.27 -0.72 -12.76
C CYS A 403 -4.36 -0.39 -13.78
N MET A 404 -5.29 0.45 -13.36
CA MET A 404 -6.38 0.95 -14.19
C MET A 404 -6.55 2.45 -13.96
N PRO A 405 -6.68 3.28 -15.02
CA PRO A 405 -6.54 2.92 -16.43
C PRO A 405 -5.11 2.46 -16.79
N SER A 406 -4.90 1.89 -17.98
CA SER A 406 -3.57 1.42 -18.39
C SER A 406 -2.58 2.57 -18.58
N LEU A 407 -1.34 2.39 -18.13
CA LEU A 407 -0.26 3.36 -18.36
C LEU A 407 0.27 3.31 -19.81
N PRO A 408 0.90 4.40 -20.31
CA PRO A 408 1.43 4.46 -21.67
C PRO A 408 2.37 3.30 -22.03
N THR A 409 2.36 2.89 -23.30
CA THR A 409 3.18 1.76 -23.80
C THR A 409 4.68 1.97 -23.61
N SER A 410 5.15 3.23 -23.58
CA SER A 410 6.53 3.62 -23.32
C SER A 410 7.05 3.23 -21.93
N LEU A 411 6.14 2.98 -20.97
CA LEU A 411 6.45 2.61 -19.59
C LEU A 411 5.79 1.31 -19.17
N GLN A 412 5.44 0.46 -20.14
CA GLN A 412 5.08 -0.92 -19.85
C GLN A 412 6.34 -1.73 -19.47
N PRO A 413 6.22 -2.83 -18.71
CA PRO A 413 7.38 -3.60 -18.25
C PRO A 413 8.34 -4.08 -19.35
N ASN A 414 7.81 -4.36 -20.54
CA ASN A 414 8.57 -4.78 -21.71
C ASN A 414 9.14 -3.61 -22.54
N ALA A 415 8.85 -2.35 -22.18
CA ALA A 415 9.45 -1.21 -22.85
C ALA A 415 10.95 -1.14 -22.54
N SER A 416 11.76 -0.71 -23.53
CA SER A 416 13.21 -0.61 -23.36
C SER A 416 13.60 0.24 -22.14
N ALA A 417 12.89 1.36 -21.90
CA ALA A 417 13.15 2.23 -20.76
C ALA A 417 13.01 1.50 -19.41
N CYS A 418 12.02 0.63 -19.25
CA CYS A 418 11.82 -0.15 -18.03
C CYS A 418 12.85 -1.28 -17.91
N GLN A 419 13.07 -2.02 -19.00
CA GLN A 419 14.02 -3.14 -19.02
C GLN A 419 15.46 -2.69 -18.75
N THR A 420 15.91 -1.57 -19.33
CA THR A 420 17.26 -1.04 -19.11
C THR A 420 17.51 -0.69 -17.65
N VAL A 421 16.55 -0.06 -16.97
CA VAL A 421 16.67 0.29 -15.54
C VAL A 421 16.76 -0.96 -14.68
N VAL A 422 15.91 -1.98 -14.93
CA VAL A 422 15.96 -3.25 -14.19
C VAL A 422 17.26 -4.00 -14.46
N LEU A 423 17.76 -3.99 -15.70
CA LEU A 423 19.05 -4.59 -16.06
C LEU A 423 20.22 -3.90 -15.34
N GLN A 424 20.27 -2.57 -15.35
CA GLN A 424 21.29 -1.79 -14.65
C GLN A 424 21.22 -2.03 -13.14
N MET A 425 20.02 -2.03 -12.56
CA MET A 425 19.81 -2.32 -11.14
C MET A 425 20.32 -3.72 -10.78
N ALA A 426 19.91 -4.74 -11.55
CA ALA A 426 20.37 -6.11 -11.35
C ALA A 426 21.88 -6.25 -11.52
N ASN A 427 22.50 -5.49 -12.43
CA ASN A 427 23.94 -5.47 -12.63
C ASN A 427 24.69 -4.87 -11.43
N ILE A 428 24.19 -3.80 -10.81
CA ILE A 428 24.78 -3.22 -9.60
C ILE A 428 24.91 -4.28 -8.48
N PHE A 429 23.93 -5.18 -8.37
CA PHE A 429 23.91 -6.24 -7.36
C PHE A 429 24.39 -7.61 -7.87
N GLY A 430 24.96 -7.71 -9.08
CA GLY A 430 25.42 -8.98 -9.65
C GLY A 430 24.31 -10.03 -9.86
N ALA A 431 23.05 -9.60 -9.95
CA ALA A 431 21.86 -10.45 -9.98
C ALA A 431 21.18 -10.52 -11.36
N THR A 432 21.85 -10.13 -12.45
CA THR A 432 21.29 -10.08 -13.81
C THR A 432 20.67 -11.42 -14.26
N LYS A 433 21.27 -12.54 -13.85
CA LYS A 433 20.78 -13.91 -14.14
C LYS A 433 19.41 -14.23 -13.52
N LYS A 434 18.92 -13.43 -12.57
CA LYS A 434 17.60 -13.60 -11.96
C LYS A 434 16.47 -12.94 -12.76
N PHE A 435 16.79 -12.25 -13.85
CA PHE A 435 15.84 -11.51 -14.67
C PHE A 435 15.92 -11.95 -16.14
N ILE A 436 14.80 -11.82 -16.84
CA ILE A 436 14.64 -12.15 -18.25
C ILE A 436 14.37 -10.86 -19.01
N PHE A 437 15.20 -10.57 -20.01
CA PHE A 437 15.12 -9.36 -20.84
C PHE A 437 14.88 -9.74 -22.30
N SER A 438 14.30 -8.82 -23.06
CA SER A 438 14.12 -8.95 -24.51
C SER A 438 15.45 -8.84 -25.27
N GLU A 439 15.52 -9.45 -26.45
CA GLU A 439 16.69 -9.33 -27.33
C GLU A 439 16.97 -7.87 -27.67
N GLY A 440 18.25 -7.47 -27.62
CA GLY A 440 18.71 -6.11 -27.91
C GLY A 440 18.80 -5.17 -26.69
N ILE A 441 18.29 -5.58 -25.52
CA ILE A 441 18.52 -4.83 -24.28
C ILE A 441 19.92 -5.16 -23.75
N VAL A 442 20.85 -4.22 -23.91
CA VAL A 442 22.25 -4.33 -23.45
C VAL A 442 22.52 -3.24 -22.42
N LEU A 443 23.46 -3.51 -21.50
CA LEU A 443 23.95 -2.49 -20.58
C LEU A 443 24.48 -1.30 -21.37
N PRO A 444 24.11 -0.05 -21.02
CA PRO A 444 24.71 1.12 -21.63
C PRO A 444 26.23 1.08 -21.44
N ALA A 445 26.99 1.30 -22.51
CA ALA A 445 28.44 1.43 -22.41
C ALA A 445 28.76 2.59 -21.45
N HIS A 446 29.63 2.36 -20.47
CA HIS A 446 30.09 3.41 -19.56
C HIS A 446 30.73 4.53 -20.39
N SER A 447 30.08 5.70 -20.44
CA SER A 447 30.74 6.92 -20.89
C SER A 447 31.64 7.41 -19.77
N ASP A 448 32.87 6.93 -19.74
CA ASP A 448 33.95 7.52 -18.95
C ASP A 448 34.29 8.90 -19.57
N VAL A 449 33.48 9.91 -19.27
CA VAL A 449 33.76 11.31 -19.60
C VAL A 449 33.59 12.13 -18.32
N GLU A 450 34.43 11.84 -17.33
CA GLU A 450 34.68 12.74 -16.20
C GLU A 450 35.99 12.30 -15.54
N MET A 451 37.11 12.56 -16.21
CA MET A 451 38.48 12.61 -15.64
C MET A 451 39.44 13.14 -16.73
N ALA A 452 39.18 14.35 -17.22
CA ALA A 452 40.13 15.10 -18.04
C ALA A 452 39.82 16.60 -18.05
N SER A 453 39.76 17.24 -16.89
CA SER A 453 39.92 18.70 -16.81
C SER A 453 40.27 19.16 -15.40
N SER A 454 41.50 18.87 -14.98
CA SER A 454 42.23 19.69 -14.00
C SER A 454 43.69 19.23 -14.00
N SER A 455 44.48 19.81 -14.89
CA SER A 455 45.93 19.91 -14.79
C SER A 455 46.28 21.39 -14.73
#